data_AF-F2N9Q8-F1
#
_entry.id   AF-F2N9Q8-F1
#
_cell.length_a   1.000
_cell.length_b   1.000
_cell.length_c   1.000
_cell.angle_alpha   90.00
_cell.angle_beta   90.00
_cell.angle_gamma   90.00
#
_symmetry.space_group_name_H-M   'P 1'
#
loop_
_entity.id
_entity.type
_entity.pdbx_description
1 polymer ?
#
loop_
_entity_poly.entity_id
_entity_poly.type
_entity_poly.pdbx_seq_one_letter_code
_entity_poly.pdbx_strand_id
1 'polypeptide(L)' 'MDRTEIFEKLAEITSDVLGIGSDEITEETTFEDLDADSLDRLQLVTAIEDEFDIEIADDKLESIGSVSDVVDAIEAAQED' A
#
# COMPACT_ATOMS: atom_id res chain seq x y z
N MET A 1 -9.08 -11.21 -3.09
CA MET A 1 -9.89 -10.40 -2.14
C MET A 1 -10.67 -9.38 -2.94
N ASP A 2 -11.75 -8.82 -2.40
CA ASP A 2 -12.40 -7.66 -3.04
C ASP A 2 -11.59 -6.37 -2.77
N ARG A 3 -11.64 -5.39 -3.69
CA ARG A 3 -10.93 -4.09 -3.56
C ARG A 3 -11.08 -3.45 -2.17
N THR A 4 -12.30 -3.49 -1.62
CA THR A 4 -12.59 -2.93 -0.29
C THR A 4 -11.81 -3.64 0.81
N GLU A 5 -11.73 -4.98 0.77
CA GLU A 5 -10.97 -5.74 1.77
C GLU A 5 -9.45 -5.45 1.66
N ILE A 6 -8.96 -5.30 0.43
CA ILE A 6 -7.56 -4.93 0.17
C ILE A 6 -7.27 -3.55 0.73
N PHE A 7 -8.12 -2.56 0.45
CA PHE A 7 -7.98 -1.22 0.99
C PHE A 7 -8.02 -1.18 2.51
N GLU A 8 -8.96 -1.89 3.15
CA GLU A 8 -9.07 -1.93 4.61
C GLU A 8 -7.80 -2.50 5.25
N LYS A 9 -7.28 -3.61 4.72
CA LYS A 9 -6.00 -4.19 5.16
C LYS A 9 -4.83 -3.26 4.90
N LEU A 10 -4.75 -2.68 3.70
CA LEU A 10 -3.69 -1.76 3.32
C LEU A 10 -3.67 -0.54 4.24
N ALA A 11 -4.83 0.03 4.56
CA ALA A 11 -4.96 1.15 5.48
C ALA A 11 -4.50 0.76 6.90
N GLU A 12 -4.80 -0.45 7.37
CA GLU A 12 -4.30 -0.95 8.66
C GLU A 12 -2.77 -1.07 8.67
N ILE A 13 -2.17 -1.71 7.65
CA ILE A 13 -0.71 -1.85 7.52
C ILE A 13 -0.04 -0.48 7.44
N THR A 14 -0.61 0.42 6.63
CA THR A 14 -0.08 1.77 6.44
C THR A 14 -0.17 2.59 7.73
N SER A 15 -1.26 2.44 8.48
CA SER A 15 -1.44 3.04 9.81
C SER A 15 -0.41 2.52 10.81
N ASP A 16 -0.11 1.22 10.81
CA ASP A 16 0.86 0.61 11.74
C ASP A 16 2.31 0.99 11.40
N VAL A 17 2.66 1.00 10.11
CA VAL A 17 4.01 1.35 9.62
C VAL A 17 4.30 2.84 9.77
N LEU A 18 3.38 3.71 9.36
CA LEU A 18 3.57 5.16 9.38
C LEU A 18 3.14 5.81 10.71
N GLY A 19 2.41 5.08 11.56
CA GLY A 19 1.89 5.60 12.83
C GLY A 19 0.83 6.69 12.68
N ILE A 20 0.13 6.71 11.54
CA ILE A 20 -0.96 7.64 11.22
C ILE A 20 -2.33 7.00 11.47
N GLY A 21 -3.39 7.80 11.63
CA GLY A 21 -4.74 7.25 11.76
C GLY A 21 -5.24 6.65 10.46
N SER A 22 -5.80 5.43 10.48
CA SER A 22 -6.43 4.84 9.28
C SER A 22 -7.58 5.68 8.72
N ASP A 23 -8.23 6.50 9.57
CA ASP A 23 -9.25 7.48 9.16
C ASP A 23 -8.69 8.61 8.27
N GLU A 24 -7.37 8.86 8.29
CA GLU A 24 -6.70 9.85 7.44
C GLU A 24 -6.26 9.25 6.09
N ILE A 25 -6.35 7.93 5.95
CA ILE A 25 -5.94 7.21 4.74
C ILE A 25 -7.15 7.07 3.83
N THR A 26 -7.02 7.59 2.61
CA THR A 26 -8.02 7.48 1.54
C THR A 26 -7.36 6.95 0.28
N GLU A 27 -8.15 6.46 -0.68
CA GLU A 27 -7.61 6.01 -1.97
C GLU A 27 -6.86 7.12 -2.72
N GLU A 28 -7.25 8.39 -2.51
CA GLU A 28 -6.60 9.57 -3.11
C GLU A 28 -5.35 10.02 -2.34
N THR A 29 -5.15 9.52 -1.12
CA THR A 29 -4.00 9.89 -0.30
C THR A 29 -2.72 9.37 -0.95
N THR A 30 -1.71 10.24 -1.06
CA THR A 30 -0.41 9.89 -1.61
C THR A 30 0.60 9.60 -0.51
N PHE A 31 1.62 8.79 -0.82
CA PHE A 31 2.71 8.54 0.13
C PHE A 31 3.45 9.83 0.51
N GLU A 32 3.48 10.81 -0.38
CA GLU A 32 4.01 12.14 -0.10
C GLU A 32 3.14 12.91 0.91
N ASP A 33 1.81 12.77 0.86
CA ASP A 33 0.89 13.41 1.82
C ASP A 33 0.99 12.79 3.22
N LEU A 34 1.34 11.50 3.27
CA LEU A 34 1.59 10.77 4.51
C LEU A 34 2.99 11.00 5.10
N ASP A 35 3.79 11.89 4.50
CA ASP A 35 5.19 12.14 4.86
C ASP A 35 6.03 10.84 4.87
N ALA A 36 5.66 9.86 4.03
CA ALA A 36 6.32 8.56 3.96
C ALA A 36 7.60 8.69 3.13
N ASP A 37 8.75 8.56 3.79
CA ASP A 37 10.05 8.63 3.15
C ASP A 37 10.32 7.36 2.32
N SER A 38 11.37 7.40 1.49
CA SER A 38 11.79 6.23 0.68
C SER A 38 12.00 4.94 1.49
N LEU A 39 12.40 5.05 2.77
CA LEU A 39 12.53 3.90 3.68
C LEU A 39 11.19 3.39 4.19
N ASP A 40 10.23 4.28 4.45
CA ASP A 40 8.90 3.91 4.90
C ASP A 40 8.13 3.23 3.78
N ARG A 41 8.26 3.73 2.54
CA ARG A 41 7.70 3.07 1.35
C ARG A 41 8.25 1.66 1.16
N LEU A 42 9.56 1.46 1.36
CA LEU A 42 10.18 0.15 1.26
C LEU A 42 9.66 -0.82 2.34
N GLN A 43 9.56 -0.35 3.60
CA GLN A 43 8.99 -1.14 4.69
C GLN A 43 7.52 -1.48 4.45
N LEU A 44 6.74 -0.51 3.99
CA LEU A 44 5.33 -0.69 3.69
C LEU A 44 5.13 -1.75 2.61
N VAL A 45 5.85 -1.64 1.48
CA VAL A 45 5.73 -2.63 0.41
C VAL A 45 6.16 -4.00 0.89
N THR A 46 7.26 -4.11 1.65
CA THR A 46 7.68 -5.39 2.23
C THR A 46 6.58 -5.99 3.14
N ALA A 47 5.91 -5.16 3.96
CA ALA A 47 4.84 -5.61 4.83
C ALA A 47 3.58 -6.04 4.05
N ILE A 48 3.26 -5.33 2.97
CA ILE A 48 2.17 -5.68 2.05
C ILE A 48 2.47 -7.00 1.35
N GLU A 49 3.68 -7.17 0.82
CA GLU A 49 4.12 -8.41 0.16
C GLU A 49 3.98 -9.63 1.09
N ASP A 50 4.38 -9.50 2.36
CA ASP A 50 4.26 -10.56 3.36
C ASP A 50 2.80 -10.83 3.78
N GLU A 51 1.99 -9.78 3.98
CA GLU A 51 0.59 -9.91 4.41
C GLU A 51 -0.32 -10.47 3.30
N PHE A 52 -0.08 -10.10 2.06
CA PHE A 52 -0.88 -10.54 0.91
C PHE A 52 -0.27 -11.73 0.15
N ASP A 53 0.92 -12.19 0.54
CA ASP A 53 1.69 -13.26 -0.10
C ASP A 53 1.90 -12.97 -1.61
N ILE A 54 2.29 -11.73 -1.93
CA ILE A 54 2.50 -11.24 -3.30
C ILE A 54 3.94 -10.71 -3.49
N GLU A 55 4.36 -10.58 -4.76
CA GLU A 55 5.60 -9.87 -5.14
C GLU A 55 5.25 -8.66 -6.00
N ILE A 56 5.64 -7.47 -5.56
CA ILE A 56 5.48 -6.22 -6.31
C ILE A 56 6.82 -5.90 -6.97
N ALA A 57 6.85 -5.89 -8.30
CA ALA A 57 8.06 -5.53 -9.04
C ALA A 57 8.51 -4.08 -8.75
N ASP A 58 9.83 -3.86 -8.61
CA ASP A 58 10.42 -2.54 -8.37
C ASP A 58 9.89 -1.45 -9.32
N ASP A 59 9.73 -1.75 -10.62
CA ASP A 59 9.19 -0.82 -11.63
C ASP A 59 7.76 -0.33 -11.28
N LYS A 60 6.93 -1.21 -10.71
CA LYS A 60 5.60 -0.84 -10.20
C LYS A 60 5.72 -0.06 -8.90
N LEU A 61 6.63 -0.46 -8.02
CA LEU A 61 6.95 0.20 -6.76
C LEU A 61 7.35 1.68 -6.96
N GLU A 62 8.12 1.97 -8.00
CA GLU A 62 8.48 3.34 -8.42
C GLU A 62 7.29 4.12 -9.01
N SER A 63 6.30 3.41 -9.57
CA SER A 63 5.09 4.00 -10.14
C SER A 63 3.97 4.20 -9.12
N ILE A 64 4.06 3.54 -7.96
CA ILE A 64 3.11 3.66 -6.86
C ILE A 64 3.30 5.03 -6.18
N GLY A 65 2.34 5.92 -6.41
CA GLY A 65 2.30 7.25 -5.78
C GLY A 65 1.19 7.40 -4.74
N SER A 66 0.09 6.66 -4.91
CA SER A 66 -1.08 6.72 -4.05
C SER A 66 -1.45 5.38 -3.43
N VAL A 67 -2.29 5.44 -2.39
CA VAL A 67 -2.89 4.24 -1.79
C VAL A 67 -3.70 3.47 -2.83
N SER A 68 -4.45 4.15 -3.72
CA SER A 68 -5.15 3.50 -4.83
C SER A 68 -4.21 2.68 -5.72
N ASP A 69 -3.05 3.23 -6.10
CA ASP A 69 -2.10 2.52 -6.96
C ASP A 69 -1.61 1.21 -6.33
N VAL A 70 -1.45 1.18 -5.01
CA VAL A 70 -1.10 -0.04 -4.27
C VAL A 70 -2.23 -1.05 -4.31
N VAL A 71 -3.46 -0.61 -4.05
CA VAL A 71 -4.64 -1.50 -4.12
C VAL A 71 -4.74 -2.13 -5.51
N ASP A 72 -4.60 -1.33 -6.57
CA ASP A 72 -4.60 -1.79 -7.95
C ASP A 72 -3.42 -2.74 -8.25
N ALA A 73 -2.25 -2.52 -7.62
CA ALA A 73 -1.11 -3.43 -7.74
C ALA A 73 -1.35 -4.78 -7.05
N ILE A 74 -1.95 -4.78 -5.87
CA ILE A 74 -2.32 -6.00 -5.13
C ILE A 74 -3.41 -6.78 -5.88
N GLU A 75 -4.46 -6.10 -6.34
CA GLU A 75 -5.52 -6.72 -7.14
C GLU A 75 -4.93 -7.41 -8.36
N ALA A 76 -4.10 -6.70 -9.14
CA ALA A 76 -3.45 -7.27 -10.31
C ALA A 76 -2.52 -8.45 -9.98
N ALA A 77 -1.85 -8.44 -8.83
CA ALA A 77 -0.97 -9.53 -8.41
C ALA A 77 -1.72 -10.76 -7.90
N GLN A 78 -2.92 -10.58 -7.30
CA GLN A 78 -3.78 -11.68 -6.86
C GLN A 78 -4.57 -12.34 -8.00
N GLU A 79 -4.73 -11.67 -9.13
CA GLU A 79 -5.40 -12.21 -10.31
C GLU A 79 -4.52 -13.11 -11.20
N ASP A 80 -3.20 -13.16 -10.97
CA ASP A 80 -2.21 -13.97 -11.71
C ASP A 80 -1.94 -15.36 -11.07
#